data_AF-A0A7S1SKS4-F1
#
_entry.id   AF-A0A7S1SKS4-F1
#
_cell.length_a   1.000
_cell.length_b   1.000
_cell.length_c   1.000
_cell.angle_alpha   90.00
_cell.angle_beta   90.00
_cell.angle_gamma   90.00
#
_symmetry.space_group_name_H-M   'P 1'
#
loop_
_entity.id
_entity.type
_entity.pdbx_description
1 polymer ?
#
loop_
_entity_poly.entity_id
_entity_poly.type
_entity_poly.pdbx_seq_one_letter_code
_entity_poly.pdbx_strand_id
1 'polypeptide(L)'
;IILPRISAQMAHFPKLRHLYFNLLSYMAEAFPEQVARLSVPQFAMLAASLEYGVRQVLEAEALQAALEATAALGLWHLKAIRAGHPGLTSQQMPSGDGFVPQMMESVLHRLLFDDSSMDSNDAAADALLPLLLSSPNTYQSLGNALLSQRQQAGD
;
A
#
# COMPACT_ATOMS: atom_id res chain seq x y z
N ILE A 1 4.69 -21.42 -1.13
CA ILE A 1 4.86 -19.97 -1.35
C ILE A 1 5.52 -19.41 -0.08
N ILE A 2 6.73 -18.84 -0.21
CA ILE A 2 7.71 -18.58 0.88
C ILE A 2 7.38 -17.29 1.68
N LEU A 3 6.14 -16.80 1.65
CA LEU A 3 5.87 -15.39 2.02
C LEU A 3 5.84 -15.02 3.53
N PRO A 4 5.54 -15.86 4.55
CA PRO A 4 5.40 -15.34 5.92
C PRO A 4 6.67 -15.48 6.79
N ARG A 5 7.71 -16.20 6.36
CA ARG A 5 8.98 -16.33 7.12
C ARG A 5 10.07 -15.38 6.66
N ILE A 6 9.85 -14.65 5.56
CA ILE A 6 10.85 -13.79 4.93
C ILE A 6 10.87 -12.39 5.57
N SER A 7 9.74 -11.82 6.02
CA SER A 7 9.66 -10.42 6.49
C SER A 7 10.57 -10.10 7.68
N ALA A 8 10.64 -10.95 8.70
CA ALA A 8 11.49 -10.71 9.87
C ALA A 8 13.00 -10.95 9.59
N GLN A 9 13.33 -11.88 8.70
CA GLN A 9 14.72 -12.19 8.35
C GLN A 9 15.29 -11.24 7.27
N MET A 10 14.43 -10.66 6.42
CA MET A 10 14.78 -9.65 5.42
C MET A 10 15.35 -8.36 5.99
N ALA A 11 15.05 -8.05 7.25
CA ALA A 11 15.71 -6.96 7.97
C ALA A 11 17.24 -7.06 7.83
N HIS A 12 17.78 -8.29 7.83
CA HIS A 12 19.21 -8.59 7.79
C HIS A 12 19.80 -8.67 6.38
N PHE A 13 18.97 -8.65 5.33
CA PHE A 13 19.41 -8.85 3.93
C PHE A 13 18.85 -7.78 2.99
N PRO A 14 19.44 -6.57 2.94
CA PRO A 14 18.91 -5.44 2.17
C PRO A 14 18.77 -5.74 0.68
N LYS A 15 19.72 -6.48 0.09
CA LYS A 15 19.64 -6.92 -1.32
C LYS A 15 18.41 -7.78 -1.60
N LEU A 16 18.09 -8.70 -0.69
CA LEU A 16 16.91 -9.57 -0.85
C LEU A 16 15.61 -8.76 -0.73
N ARG A 17 15.57 -7.79 0.19
CA ARG A 17 14.44 -6.87 0.35
C ARG A 17 14.19 -6.07 -0.93
N HIS A 18 15.24 -5.47 -1.49
CA HIS A 18 15.17 -4.73 -2.75
C HIS A 18 14.63 -5.60 -3.90
N LEU A 19 15.22 -6.78 -4.12
CA LEU A 19 14.76 -7.71 -5.18
C LEU A 19 13.30 -8.11 -5.03
N TYR A 20 12.84 -8.28 -3.80
CA TYR A 20 11.47 -8.67 -3.52
C TYR A 20 10.47 -7.55 -3.80
N PHE A 21 10.72 -6.32 -3.33
CA PHE A 21 9.81 -5.21 -3.61
C PHE A 21 9.79 -4.85 -5.10
N ASN A 22 10.93 -4.92 -5.79
CA ASN A 22 10.94 -4.77 -7.25
C ASN A 22 10.10 -5.84 -7.95
N LEU A 23 10.16 -7.09 -7.48
CA LEU A 23 9.31 -8.15 -8.01
C LEU A 23 7.82 -7.85 -7.76
N LEU A 24 7.46 -7.39 -6.57
CA LEU A 24 6.09 -7.00 -6.26
C LEU A 24 5.61 -5.83 -7.14
N SER A 25 6.44 -4.80 -7.33
CA SER A 25 6.13 -3.67 -8.22
C SER A 25 5.92 -4.15 -9.65
N TYR A 26 6.86 -4.94 -10.17
CA TYR A 26 6.75 -5.47 -11.52
C TYR A 26 5.49 -6.33 -11.71
N MET A 27 5.15 -7.17 -10.74
CA MET A 27 3.92 -7.96 -10.78
C MET A 27 2.66 -7.08 -10.77
N ALA A 28 2.63 -6.03 -9.96
CA ALA A 28 1.52 -5.10 -9.88
C ALA A 28 1.37 -4.24 -11.14
N GLU A 29 2.47 -3.83 -11.76
CA GLU A 29 2.47 -3.01 -12.99
C GLU A 29 2.12 -3.83 -14.22
N ALA A 30 2.78 -4.97 -14.41
CA ALA A 30 2.64 -5.78 -15.61
C ALA A 30 1.39 -6.69 -15.57
N PHE A 31 0.99 -7.14 -14.37
CA PHE A 31 -0.04 -8.16 -14.18
C PHE A 31 -1.03 -7.84 -13.04
N PRO A 32 -1.58 -6.61 -12.96
CA PRO A 32 -2.44 -6.21 -11.83
C PRO A 32 -3.70 -7.07 -11.71
N GLU A 33 -4.27 -7.51 -12.84
CA GLU A 33 -5.45 -8.37 -12.86
C GLU A 33 -5.16 -9.76 -12.30
N GLN A 34 -3.99 -10.33 -12.61
CA GLN A 34 -3.56 -11.62 -12.08
C GLN A 34 -3.29 -11.51 -10.57
N VAL A 35 -2.69 -10.40 -10.12
CA VAL A 35 -2.51 -10.12 -8.68
C VAL A 35 -3.86 -10.01 -7.99
N ALA A 36 -4.83 -9.30 -8.58
CA ALA A 36 -6.18 -9.17 -8.03
C ALA A 36 -6.98 -10.49 -8.02
N ARG A 37 -6.59 -11.47 -8.83
CA ARG A 37 -7.20 -12.82 -8.90
C ARG A 37 -6.57 -13.83 -7.96
N LEU A 38 -5.53 -13.47 -7.23
CA LEU A 38 -4.98 -14.32 -6.17
C LEU A 38 -6.07 -14.67 -5.15
N SER A 39 -5.92 -15.84 -4.53
CA SER A 39 -6.81 -16.19 -3.41
C SER A 39 -6.62 -15.18 -2.27
N VAL A 40 -7.68 -14.91 -1.51
CA VAL A 40 -7.64 -13.93 -0.40
C VAL A 40 -6.43 -14.15 0.52
N PRO A 41 -6.06 -15.38 0.93
CA PRO A 41 -4.86 -15.59 1.75
C PRO A 41 -3.56 -15.20 1.04
N GLN A 42 -3.42 -15.48 -0.26
CA GLN A 42 -2.21 -15.14 -1.02
C GLN A 42 -2.10 -13.63 -1.23
N PHE A 43 -3.22 -12.97 -1.56
CA PHE A 43 -3.25 -11.52 -1.69
C PHE A 43 -2.95 -10.85 -0.34
N ALA A 44 -3.56 -11.31 0.75
CA ALA A 44 -3.33 -10.76 2.09
C ALA A 44 -1.84 -10.78 2.48
N MET A 45 -1.11 -11.82 2.11
CA MET A 45 0.34 -11.91 2.35
C MET A 45 1.15 -10.88 1.52
N LEU A 46 0.76 -10.69 0.26
CA LEU A 46 1.35 -9.66 -0.61
C LEU A 46 1.03 -8.27 -0.06
N ALA A 47 -0.22 -8.03 0.30
CA ALA A 47 -0.70 -6.77 0.83
C ALA A 47 0.00 -6.38 2.13
N ALA A 48 0.19 -7.33 3.06
CA ALA A 48 0.96 -7.10 4.28
C ALA A 48 2.44 -6.79 4.01
N SER A 49 2.99 -7.36 2.93
CA SER A 49 4.35 -7.04 2.52
C SER A 49 4.46 -5.61 1.99
N LEU A 50 3.48 -5.18 1.18
CA LEU A 50 3.40 -3.80 0.70
C LEU A 50 3.19 -2.82 1.85
N GLU A 51 2.28 -3.12 2.77
CA GLU A 51 2.05 -2.32 3.97
C GLU A 51 3.33 -2.11 4.76
N TYR A 52 4.06 -3.20 5.01
CA TYR A 52 5.36 -3.14 5.68
C TYR A 52 6.37 -2.29 4.89
N GLY A 53 6.41 -2.44 3.57
CA GLY A 53 7.23 -1.63 2.66
C GLY A 53 6.94 -0.13 2.80
N VAL A 54 5.67 0.25 2.85
CA VAL A 54 5.25 1.64 2.96
C VAL A 54 5.48 2.21 4.36
N ARG A 55 5.19 1.44 5.43
CA ARG A 55 5.22 1.95 6.81
C ARG A 55 6.56 1.85 7.52
N GLN A 56 7.38 0.85 7.18
CA GLN A 56 8.50 0.44 8.03
C GLN A 56 9.85 0.44 7.32
N VAL A 57 9.88 0.41 5.98
CA VAL A 57 11.14 0.38 5.22
C VAL A 57 11.72 1.79 5.10
N LEU A 58 13.01 1.93 5.37
CA LEU A 58 13.74 3.20 5.30
C LEU A 58 14.64 3.28 4.07
N GLU A 59 14.98 2.14 3.46
CA GLU A 59 15.75 2.06 2.24
C GLU A 59 14.94 2.61 1.07
N ALA A 60 15.38 3.75 0.52
CA ALA A 60 14.66 4.52 -0.49
C ALA A 60 14.17 3.67 -1.67
N GLU A 61 15.02 2.80 -2.23
CA GLU A 61 14.66 1.98 -3.39
C GLU A 61 13.56 0.95 -3.08
N ALA A 62 13.60 0.33 -1.89
CA ALA A 62 12.60 -0.66 -1.49
C ALA A 62 11.27 -0.01 -1.12
N LEU A 63 11.31 1.19 -0.51
CA LEU A 63 10.15 2.04 -0.30
C LEU A 63 9.53 2.46 -1.64
N GLN A 64 10.35 2.96 -2.56
CA GLN A 64 9.94 3.40 -3.89
C GLN A 64 9.17 2.29 -4.61
N ALA A 65 9.75 1.09 -4.68
CA ALA A 65 9.10 -0.06 -5.31
C ALA A 65 7.80 -0.50 -4.59
N ALA A 66 7.71 -0.36 -3.27
CA ALA A 66 6.46 -0.64 -2.54
C ALA A 66 5.37 0.39 -2.86
N LEU A 67 5.73 1.67 -3.01
CA LEU A 67 4.81 2.74 -3.38
C LEU A 67 4.38 2.60 -4.85
N GLU A 68 5.29 2.29 -5.77
CA GLU A 68 5.01 2.02 -7.18
C GLU A 68 4.03 0.83 -7.35
N ALA A 69 4.28 -0.26 -6.62
CA ALA A 69 3.35 -1.40 -6.58
C ALA A 69 1.95 -0.98 -6.09
N THR A 70 1.90 -0.16 -5.04
CA THR A 70 0.65 0.35 -4.46
C THR A 70 -0.08 1.27 -5.45
N ALA A 71 0.64 2.14 -6.14
CA ALA A 71 0.11 3.00 -7.20
C ALA A 71 -0.47 2.19 -8.36
N ALA A 72 0.24 1.18 -8.84
CA ALA A 72 -0.22 0.31 -9.92
C ALA A 72 -1.50 -0.43 -9.54
N LEU A 73 -1.57 -1.02 -8.34
CA LEU A 73 -2.77 -1.69 -7.84
C LEU A 73 -3.93 -0.72 -7.61
N GLY A 74 -3.67 0.45 -7.03
CA GLY A 74 -4.67 1.49 -6.82
C GLY A 74 -5.24 2.00 -8.14
N LEU A 75 -4.39 2.28 -9.13
CA LEU A 75 -4.81 2.75 -10.45
C LEU A 75 -5.63 1.69 -11.18
N TRP A 76 -5.20 0.41 -11.12
CA TRP A 76 -5.98 -0.68 -11.68
C TRP A 76 -7.34 -0.80 -10.99
N HIS A 77 -7.38 -0.75 -9.66
CA HIS A 77 -8.62 -0.78 -8.90
C HIS A 77 -9.57 0.35 -9.31
N LEU A 78 -9.07 1.59 -9.39
CA LEU A 78 -9.85 2.75 -9.83
C LEU A 78 -10.41 2.57 -11.24
N LYS A 79 -9.60 2.05 -12.18
CA LYS A 79 -10.05 1.74 -13.55
C LYS A 79 -11.13 0.65 -13.54
N ALA A 80 -10.95 -0.41 -12.75
CA ALA A 80 -11.89 -1.51 -12.64
C ALA A 80 -13.26 -1.05 -12.11
N ILE A 81 -13.30 -0.27 -11.03
CA ILE A 81 -14.58 0.22 -10.48
C ILE A 81 -15.28 1.19 -11.43
N ARG A 82 -14.53 2.03 -12.17
CA ARG A 82 -15.11 2.93 -13.18
C ARG A 82 -15.69 2.17 -14.37
N ALA A 83 -15.16 0.98 -14.65
CA ALA A 83 -15.70 0.06 -15.66
C ALA A 83 -16.84 -0.82 -15.11
N GLY A 84 -17.26 -0.67 -13.85
CA GLY A 84 -18.32 -1.47 -13.22
C GLY A 84 -17.86 -2.84 -12.70
N HIS A 85 -16.55 -3.08 -12.62
CA HIS A 85 -15.97 -4.30 -12.04
C HIS A 85 -15.65 -4.12 -10.54
N PRO A 86 -15.62 -5.21 -9.74
CA PRO A 86 -15.34 -5.12 -8.31
C PRO A 86 -13.91 -4.66 -7.99
N GLY A 87 -12.93 -4.83 -8.89
CA GLY A 87 -11.54 -4.48 -8.62
C GLY A 87 -10.97 -5.24 -7.41
N LEU A 88 -10.37 -4.52 -6.46
CA LEU A 88 -9.79 -5.07 -5.23
C LEU A 88 -10.78 -5.09 -4.04
N THR A 89 -12.07 -4.84 -4.25
CA THR A 89 -13.05 -4.77 -3.14
C THR A 89 -13.23 -6.08 -2.38
N SER A 90 -13.04 -7.23 -3.04
CA SER A 90 -13.07 -8.55 -2.40
C SER A 90 -11.76 -8.95 -1.72
N GLN A 91 -10.71 -8.14 -1.89
CA GLN A 91 -9.39 -8.42 -1.34
C GLN A 91 -9.19 -7.74 0.00
N GLN A 92 -8.57 -8.48 0.92
CA GLN A 92 -8.45 -8.09 2.32
C GLN A 92 -6.99 -8.15 2.77
N MET A 93 -6.68 -7.31 3.75
CA MET A 93 -5.47 -7.39 4.56
C MET A 93 -5.57 -8.58 5.54
N PRO A 94 -4.46 -9.04 6.14
CA PRO A 94 -4.52 -10.06 7.18
C PRO A 94 -5.36 -9.67 8.40
N SER A 95 -5.55 -8.37 8.66
CA SER A 95 -6.43 -7.87 9.72
C SER A 95 -7.93 -8.12 9.44
N GLY A 96 -8.28 -8.45 8.20
CA GLY A 96 -9.67 -8.57 7.72
C GLY A 96 -10.21 -7.29 7.08
N ASP A 97 -9.49 -6.17 7.21
CA ASP A 97 -9.87 -4.90 6.57
C ASP A 97 -9.63 -4.94 5.07
N GLY A 98 -10.33 -4.08 4.32
CA GLY A 98 -10.10 -3.95 2.89
C GLY A 98 -8.70 -3.44 2.55
N PHE A 99 -8.15 -3.87 1.42
CA PHE A 99 -6.84 -3.40 0.95
C PHE A 99 -6.75 -1.87 0.80
N VAL A 100 -7.74 -1.28 0.12
CA VAL A 100 -7.77 0.15 -0.21
C VAL A 100 -7.74 1.05 1.03
N PRO A 101 -8.62 0.90 2.03
CA PRO A 101 -8.58 1.76 3.22
C PRO A 101 -7.25 1.64 3.98
N GLN A 102 -6.71 0.43 4.11
CA GLN A 102 -5.46 0.23 4.86
C GLN A 102 -4.24 0.80 4.13
N MET A 103 -4.18 0.70 2.80
CA MET A 103 -3.09 1.33 2.04
C MET A 103 -3.22 2.84 1.99
N MET A 104 -4.44 3.37 1.92
CA MET A 104 -4.66 4.81 2.02
C MET A 104 -4.15 5.34 3.36
N GLU A 105 -4.49 4.69 4.47
CA GLU A 105 -3.99 5.06 5.80
C GLU A 105 -2.46 4.98 5.87
N SER A 106 -1.87 3.89 5.38
CA SER A 106 -0.43 3.68 5.42
C SER A 106 0.35 4.73 4.64
N VAL A 107 -0.11 5.06 3.42
CA VAL A 107 0.53 6.07 2.57
C VAL A 107 0.32 7.48 3.14
N LEU A 108 -0.86 7.78 3.70
CA LEU A 108 -1.10 9.06 4.39
C LEU A 108 -0.20 9.22 5.61
N HIS A 109 -0.08 8.17 6.43
CA HIS A 109 0.80 8.20 7.59
C HIS A 109 2.24 8.49 7.17
N ARG A 110 2.72 7.82 6.11
CA ARG A 110 4.05 8.05 5.53
C ARG A 110 4.25 9.52 5.14
N LEU A 111 3.33 10.06 4.34
CA LEU A 111 3.41 11.45 3.85
C LEU A 111 3.33 12.52 4.94
N LEU A 112 2.59 12.24 6.03
CA LEU A 112 2.32 13.23 7.08
C LEU A 112 3.34 13.22 8.21
N PHE A 113 3.97 12.07 8.49
CA PHE A 113 4.74 11.87 9.71
C PHE A 113 6.19 11.43 9.49
N ASP A 114 6.54 10.89 8.32
CA ASP A 114 7.90 10.41 8.08
C ASP A 114 8.71 11.44 7.29
N ASP A 115 10.00 11.58 7.64
CA ASP A 115 10.95 12.41 6.90
C ASP A 115 11.37 11.69 5.60
N SER A 116 10.55 11.77 4.56
CA SER A 116 10.80 11.18 3.25
C SER A 116 11.52 12.14 2.27
N SER A 117 12.32 11.58 1.36
CA SER A 117 12.91 12.34 0.26
C SER A 117 11.84 12.80 -0.73
N MET A 118 12.14 13.83 -1.54
CA MET A 118 11.22 14.33 -2.57
C MET A 118 10.75 13.22 -3.53
N ASP A 119 11.66 12.36 -4.00
CA ASP A 119 11.30 11.26 -4.92
C ASP A 119 10.28 10.29 -4.31
N SER A 120 10.45 9.96 -3.02
CA SER A 120 9.49 9.09 -2.32
C SER A 120 8.16 9.78 -2.01
N ASN A 121 8.13 11.12 -1.92
CA ASN A 121 6.89 11.87 -1.78
C ASN A 121 6.08 11.88 -3.07
N ASP A 122 6.75 11.99 -4.23
CA ASP A 122 6.10 11.90 -5.53
C ASP A 122 5.50 10.50 -5.72
N ALA A 123 6.26 9.44 -5.43
CA ALA A 123 5.77 8.06 -5.49
C ALA A 123 4.60 7.81 -4.51
N ALA A 124 4.64 8.40 -3.32
CA ALA A 124 3.56 8.31 -2.35
C ALA A 124 2.31 9.09 -2.78
N ALA A 125 2.47 10.24 -3.42
CA ALA A 125 1.35 10.98 -4.01
C ALA A 125 0.70 10.19 -5.15
N ASP A 126 1.50 9.59 -6.03
CA ASP A 126 1.05 8.71 -7.12
C ASP A 126 0.33 7.46 -6.60
N ALA A 127 0.78 6.91 -5.47
CA ALA A 127 0.11 5.81 -4.78
C ALA A 127 -1.22 6.24 -4.15
N LEU A 128 -1.23 7.40 -3.50
CA LEU A 128 -2.38 7.89 -2.74
C LEU A 128 -3.54 8.33 -3.66
N LEU A 129 -3.24 9.04 -4.74
CA LEU A 129 -4.25 9.63 -5.62
C LEU A 129 -5.33 8.64 -6.11
N PRO A 130 -4.99 7.48 -6.70
CA PRO A 130 -6.01 6.56 -7.17
C PRO A 130 -6.80 5.92 -6.01
N LEU A 131 -6.18 5.72 -4.85
CA LEU A 131 -6.87 5.22 -3.66
C LEU A 131 -7.93 6.23 -3.18
N LEU A 132 -7.56 7.52 -3.08
CA LEU A 132 -8.48 8.61 -2.72
C LEU A 132 -9.67 8.68 -3.68
N LEU A 133 -9.40 8.67 -4.98
CA LEU A 133 -10.43 8.76 -6.01
C LEU A 133 -11.36 7.53 -6.03
N SER A 134 -10.87 6.37 -5.59
CA SER A 134 -11.68 5.16 -5.49
C SER A 134 -12.55 5.12 -4.24
N SER A 135 -12.18 5.82 -3.16
CA SER A 135 -12.92 5.80 -1.88
C SER A 135 -12.83 7.15 -1.14
N PRO A 136 -13.52 8.21 -1.63
CA PRO A 136 -13.46 9.54 -1.01
C PRO A 136 -13.97 9.57 0.44
N ASN A 137 -14.97 8.75 0.77
CA ASN A 137 -15.53 8.66 2.13
C ASN A 137 -14.51 8.10 3.14
N THR A 138 -13.69 7.14 2.70
CA THR A 138 -12.60 6.59 3.52
C THR A 138 -11.58 7.67 3.86
N TYR A 139 -11.20 8.48 2.88
CA TYR A 139 -10.29 9.59 3.11
C TYR A 139 -10.85 10.61 4.10
N GLN A 140 -12.11 11.00 3.95
CA GLN A 140 -12.77 11.92 4.88
C GLN A 140 -12.78 11.38 6.31
N SER A 141 -13.09 10.09 6.49
CA SER A 141 -13.07 9.43 7.80
C SER A 141 -11.67 9.40 8.41
N LEU A 142 -10.63 9.08 7.62
CA LEU A 142 -9.24 9.11 8.07
C LEU A 142 -8.80 10.52 8.46
N GLY A 143 -9.12 11.52 7.64
CA GLY A 143 -8.83 12.93 7.93
C GLY A 143 -9.49 13.40 9.23
N ASN A 144 -10.76 13.05 9.45
CA ASN A 144 -11.46 13.37 10.69
C ASN A 144 -10.80 12.69 11.90
N ALA A 145 -10.41 11.42 11.79
CA ALA A 145 -9.73 10.71 12.87
C ALA A 145 -8.40 11.39 13.25
N LEU A 146 -7.60 11.82 12.26
CA LEU A 146 -6.34 12.54 12.48
C LEU A 146 -6.56 13.90 13.17
N LEU A 147 -7.60 14.64 12.78
CA LEU A 147 -7.94 15.92 13.39
C LEU A 147 -8.42 15.74 14.85
N SER A 148 -9.24 14.72 15.12
CA SER A 148 -9.72 14.42 16.47
C SER A 148 -8.58 14.03 17.42
N GLN A 149 -7.60 13.25 16.95
CA GLN A 149 -6.42 12.91 17.76
C GLN A 149 -5.61 14.15 18.15
N ARG A 150 -5.48 15.14 17.26
CA ARG A 150 -4.79 16.41 17.58
C ARG A 150 -5.52 17.27 18.60
N GLN A 151 -6.86 17.26 18.60
CA GLN A 151 -7.64 17.99 19.60
C GLN A 151 -7.48 17.38 21.00
N GLN A 152 -7.32 16.06 21.11
CA GLN A 152 -7.13 15.38 22.40
C GLN A 152 -5.71 15.51 22.97
N ALA A 153 -4.71 15.76 22.13
CA ALA A 153 -3.32 15.94 22.56
C ALA A 153 -2.96 17.39 22.94
N GLY A 154 -3.91 18.33 22.76
CA GLY A 154 -3.74 19.76 23.03
C GLY A 154 -4.38 20.26 24.34
N ASP A 155 -5.01 19.36 25.11
CA ASP A 155 -5.51 19.57 26.48
C ASP A 155 -4.59 18.84 27.50
#